data_AF-A0A2G1VU56-F1
#
_entry.id   AF-A0A2G1VU56-F1
#
_cell.length_a   1.000
_cell.length_b   1.000
_cell.length_c   1.000
_cell.angle_alpha   90.00
_cell.angle_beta   90.00
_cell.angle_gamma   90.00
#
_symmetry.space_group_name_H-M   'P 1'
#
loop_
_entity.id
_entity.type
_entity.pdbx_description
1 polymer ?
#
loop_
_entity_poly.entity_id
_entity_poly.type
_entity_poly.pdbx_seq_one_letter_code
_entity_poly.pdbx_strand_id
1 'polypeptide(L)'
;MHKVLFFVVFLLSTLTYSQSKEADEILKEGKLLFRLEKGSWYGTDDLLARFKTKIDSVGGYLSYETDEHKINTIFFSRFNPEEILVRYEFDSLPKPQPIKVDTLNPLATNLEKDLITIRQDAKDQAALNEDGFFSFYENTSLNFIPLIDQNQRSVFVLTGPQTNGVVLIGNDYKLNYTKTNEFVKKERIHKSMLQIPYASSENPEKILTTMHSHIVTKHISSTDICTLLLYKNYVEWNQHIVMSKKAVSVFDLQKETLLIMSKKAWDKIYNR
;
A
#
# COMPACT_ATOMS: atom_id res chain seq x y z
N MET A 1 26.27 -22.77 35.63
CA MET A 1 25.18 -23.27 34.75
C MET A 1 23.93 -22.38 34.77
N HIS A 2 23.39 -21.98 35.92
CA HIS A 2 22.19 -21.10 35.96
C HIS A 2 22.37 -19.72 35.30
N LYS A 3 23.55 -19.09 35.41
CA LYS A 3 23.84 -17.80 34.74
C LYS A 3 23.90 -17.90 33.20
N VAL A 4 24.35 -19.04 32.66
CA VAL A 4 24.41 -19.30 31.21
C VAL A 4 23.01 -19.61 30.67
N LEU A 5 22.20 -20.36 31.43
CA LEU A 5 20.82 -20.67 31.06
C LEU A 5 19.94 -19.40 31.04
N PHE A 6 20.12 -18.49 32.00
CA PHE A 6 19.44 -17.19 32.01
C PHE A 6 19.84 -16.31 30.81
N PHE A 7 21.12 -16.31 30.43
CA PHE A 7 21.62 -15.53 29.29
C PHE A 7 21.08 -16.06 27.95
N VAL A 8 20.97 -17.40 27.81
CA VAL A 8 20.38 -18.04 26.63
C VAL A 8 18.86 -17.77 26.54
N VAL A 9 18.12 -17.84 27.64
CA VAL A 9 16.67 -17.52 27.65
C VAL A 9 16.42 -16.05 27.31
N PHE A 10 17.24 -15.12 27.81
CA PHE A 10 17.14 -13.69 27.48
C PHE A 10 17.42 -13.41 26.00
N LEU A 11 18.43 -14.07 25.40
CA LEU A 11 18.73 -13.98 23.97
C LEU A 11 17.58 -14.51 23.09
N LEU A 12 16.92 -15.61 23.48
CA LEU A 12 15.77 -16.13 22.73
C LEU A 12 14.54 -15.21 22.78
N SER A 13 14.25 -14.56 23.91
CA SER A 13 13.11 -13.64 24.02
C SER A 13 13.28 -12.36 23.20
N THR A 14 14.52 -11.87 23.05
CA THR A 14 14.79 -10.67 22.22
C THR A 14 14.60 -10.94 20.72
N LEU A 15 14.91 -12.16 20.26
CA LEU A 15 14.77 -12.55 18.86
C LEU A 15 13.31 -12.76 18.42
N THR A 16 12.45 -13.23 19.32
CA THR A 16 11.01 -13.36 19.05
C THR A 16 10.31 -12.00 19.07
N TYR A 17 10.65 -11.14 20.03
CA TYR A 17 10.09 -9.79 20.13
C TYR A 17 10.49 -8.87 18.96
N SER A 18 11.69 -9.01 18.43
CA SER A 18 12.12 -8.23 17.25
C SER A 18 11.39 -8.66 15.97
N GLN A 19 11.06 -9.94 15.80
CA GLN A 19 10.32 -10.43 14.64
C GLN A 19 8.85 -10.02 14.67
N SER A 20 8.23 -9.98 15.85
CA SER A 20 6.86 -9.46 15.99
C SER A 20 6.79 -7.97 15.69
N LYS A 21 7.76 -7.18 16.16
CA LYS A 21 7.79 -5.73 15.88
C LYS A 21 7.90 -5.41 14.38
N GLU A 22 8.76 -6.11 13.64
CA GLU A 22 8.91 -5.93 12.19
C GLU A 22 7.61 -6.28 11.44
N ALA A 23 6.91 -7.35 11.87
CA ALA A 23 5.60 -7.72 11.31
C ALA A 23 4.52 -6.67 11.61
N ASP A 24 4.48 -6.15 12.84
CA ASP A 24 3.50 -5.14 13.27
C ASP A 24 3.68 -3.82 12.50
N GLU A 25 4.93 -3.39 12.26
CA GLU A 25 5.23 -2.19 11.48
C GLU A 25 4.79 -2.32 10.02
N ILE A 26 5.11 -3.45 9.37
CA ILE A 26 4.67 -3.75 7.99
C ILE A 26 3.14 -3.78 7.91
N LEU A 27 2.50 -4.44 8.88
CA LEU A 27 1.04 -4.57 8.92
C LEU A 27 0.36 -3.22 9.15
N LYS A 28 0.90 -2.38 10.05
CA LYS A 28 0.39 -1.04 10.31
C LYS A 28 0.50 -0.15 9.07
N GLU A 29 1.66 -0.11 8.42
CA GLU A 29 1.87 0.68 7.20
C GLU A 29 0.97 0.19 6.07
N GLY A 30 0.89 -1.13 5.85
CA GLY A 30 0.03 -1.72 4.83
C GLY A 30 -1.46 -1.47 5.06
N LYS A 31 -1.93 -1.52 6.32
CA LYS A 31 -3.32 -1.17 6.67
C LYS A 31 -3.62 0.31 6.51
N LEU A 32 -2.66 1.20 6.75
CA LEU A 32 -2.81 2.62 6.44
C LEU A 32 -2.96 2.83 4.94
N LEU A 33 -2.01 2.31 4.13
CA LEU A 33 -2.08 2.40 2.67
C LEU A 33 -3.42 1.87 2.13
N PHE A 34 -3.87 0.71 2.61
CA PHE A 34 -5.17 0.14 2.26
C PHE A 34 -6.33 1.11 2.53
N ARG A 35 -6.37 1.74 3.71
CA ARG A 35 -7.45 2.69 4.08
C ARG A 35 -7.42 3.92 3.20
N LEU A 36 -6.23 4.44 2.87
CA LEU A 36 -6.08 5.57 1.94
C LEU A 36 -6.58 5.24 0.55
N GLU A 37 -6.19 4.08 0.01
CA GLU A 37 -6.65 3.59 -1.29
C GLU A 37 -8.16 3.39 -1.33
N LYS A 38 -8.74 2.76 -0.30
CA LYS A 38 -10.19 2.62 -0.18
C LYS A 38 -10.92 3.97 -0.17
N GLY A 39 -10.37 4.97 0.52
CA GLY A 39 -10.90 6.32 0.51
C GLY A 39 -10.86 6.96 -0.88
N SER A 40 -9.78 6.72 -1.65
CA SER A 40 -9.66 7.21 -3.03
C SER A 40 -10.61 6.50 -3.99
N TRP A 41 -10.78 5.18 -3.84
CA TRP A 41 -11.72 4.40 -4.66
C TRP A 41 -13.15 4.87 -4.46
N TYR A 42 -13.63 4.91 -3.21
CA TYR A 42 -15.00 5.34 -2.91
C TYR A 42 -15.23 6.83 -3.20
N GLY A 43 -14.22 7.68 -2.98
CA GLY A 43 -14.28 9.08 -3.38
C GLY A 43 -14.42 9.23 -4.90
N THR A 44 -13.72 8.40 -5.68
CA THR A 44 -13.79 8.43 -7.15
C THR A 44 -15.17 7.96 -7.63
N ASP A 45 -15.68 6.85 -7.10
CA ASP A 45 -17.01 6.33 -7.45
C ASP A 45 -18.08 7.40 -7.21
N ASP A 46 -18.05 8.04 -6.04
CA ASP A 46 -19.01 9.07 -5.69
C ASP A 46 -18.84 10.34 -6.54
N LEU A 47 -17.61 10.78 -6.82
CA LEU A 47 -17.34 11.93 -7.69
C LEU A 47 -17.94 11.72 -9.07
N LEU A 48 -17.73 10.55 -9.67
CA LEU A 48 -18.26 10.18 -10.99
C LEU A 48 -19.79 10.11 -10.98
N ALA A 49 -20.39 9.70 -9.86
CA ALA A 49 -21.85 9.62 -9.72
C ALA A 49 -22.49 11.01 -9.58
N ARG A 50 -21.96 11.87 -8.69
CA ARG A 50 -22.62 13.12 -8.25
C ARG A 50 -22.10 14.39 -8.93
N PHE A 51 -20.84 14.41 -9.35
CA PHE A 51 -20.15 15.64 -9.80
C PHE A 51 -19.59 15.51 -11.22
N LYS A 52 -20.39 14.98 -12.14
CA LYS A 52 -20.01 14.74 -13.54
C LYS A 52 -19.40 15.97 -14.24
N THR A 53 -19.91 17.17 -13.94
CA THR A 53 -19.42 18.42 -14.52
C THR A 53 -18.06 18.87 -14.00
N LYS A 54 -17.58 18.29 -12.89
CA LYS A 54 -16.26 18.63 -12.30
C LYS A 54 -15.15 17.73 -12.82
N ILE A 55 -15.46 16.59 -13.46
CA ILE A 55 -14.48 15.57 -13.88
C ILE A 55 -13.39 16.19 -14.76
N ASP A 56 -13.78 17.02 -15.73
CA ASP A 56 -12.84 17.65 -16.68
C ASP A 56 -11.90 18.66 -16.01
N SER A 57 -12.23 19.13 -14.80
CA SER A 57 -11.39 20.03 -14.02
C SER A 57 -10.44 19.30 -13.08
N VAL A 58 -10.58 17.98 -12.87
CA VAL A 58 -9.73 17.23 -11.93
C VAL A 58 -8.31 17.12 -12.47
N GLY A 59 -7.33 17.55 -11.68
CA GLY A 59 -5.89 17.38 -11.93
C GLY A 59 -5.29 16.18 -11.21
N GLY A 60 -5.96 15.73 -10.16
CA GLY A 60 -5.60 14.52 -9.44
C GLY A 60 -6.40 14.41 -8.14
N TYR A 61 -6.05 13.37 -7.38
CA TYR A 61 -6.64 13.07 -6.09
C TYR A 61 -5.59 12.51 -5.15
N LEU A 62 -5.85 12.58 -3.86
CA LEU A 62 -5.11 11.84 -2.84
C LEU A 62 -6.00 11.62 -1.62
N SER A 63 -5.64 10.62 -0.82
CA SER A 63 -6.21 10.42 0.50
C SER A 63 -5.16 10.61 1.59
N TYR A 64 -5.58 11.05 2.77
CA TYR A 64 -4.74 11.15 3.96
C TYR A 64 -5.53 10.84 5.24
N GLU A 65 -4.83 10.40 6.27
CA GLU A 65 -5.41 10.19 7.60
C GLU A 65 -5.33 11.50 8.41
N THR A 66 -6.41 11.84 9.11
CA THR A 66 -6.45 12.99 10.03
C THR A 66 -6.00 12.59 11.44
N ASP A 67 -5.75 13.56 12.31
CA ASP A 67 -5.41 13.31 13.71
C ASP A 67 -6.52 12.55 14.48
N GLU A 68 -7.77 12.60 13.99
CA GLU A 68 -8.91 11.83 14.53
C GLU A 68 -9.02 10.42 13.94
N HIS A 69 -7.99 9.94 13.22
CA HIS A 69 -7.97 8.67 12.49
C HIS A 69 -9.04 8.54 11.40
N LYS A 70 -9.61 9.64 10.92
CA LYS A 70 -10.52 9.64 9.76
C LYS A 70 -9.74 9.67 8.47
N ILE A 71 -10.34 9.19 7.39
CA ILE A 71 -9.72 9.24 6.06
C ILE A 71 -10.36 10.36 5.25
N ASN A 72 -9.56 11.35 4.89
CA ASN A 72 -9.97 12.40 3.96
C ASN A 72 -9.49 12.05 2.55
N THR A 73 -10.33 12.27 1.55
CA THR A 73 -9.98 12.18 0.13
C THR A 73 -10.26 13.52 -0.53
N ILE A 74 -9.28 14.09 -1.23
CA ILE A 74 -9.45 15.33 -1.98
C ILE A 74 -9.29 15.10 -3.48
N PHE A 75 -10.04 15.87 -4.26
CA PHE A 75 -9.85 16.05 -5.70
C PHE A 75 -9.49 17.50 -5.95
N PHE A 76 -8.30 17.75 -6.50
CA PHE A 76 -7.81 19.11 -6.74
C PHE A 76 -7.84 19.45 -8.24
N SER A 77 -7.91 20.75 -8.53
CA SER A 77 -8.04 21.29 -9.88
C SER A 77 -6.77 21.11 -10.70
N ARG A 78 -6.91 20.80 -11.99
CA ARG A 78 -5.79 20.79 -12.95
C ARG A 78 -5.31 22.18 -13.32
N PHE A 79 -6.13 23.20 -13.09
CA PHE A 79 -5.80 24.60 -13.39
C PHE A 79 -5.07 25.27 -12.23
N ASN A 80 -5.38 24.85 -10.99
CA ASN A 80 -4.70 25.30 -9.78
C ASN A 80 -4.70 24.17 -8.73
N PRO A 81 -3.57 23.50 -8.45
CA PRO A 81 -3.52 22.42 -7.46
C PRO A 81 -3.88 22.82 -6.04
N GLU A 82 -3.85 24.12 -5.69
CA GLU A 82 -4.32 24.60 -4.39
C GLU A 82 -5.85 24.71 -4.29
N GLU A 83 -6.56 24.54 -5.40
CA GLU A 83 -8.02 24.55 -5.47
C GLU A 83 -8.57 23.12 -5.36
N ILE A 84 -9.26 22.83 -4.27
CA ILE A 84 -9.95 21.58 -3.97
C ILE A 84 -11.37 21.64 -4.52
N LEU A 85 -11.66 20.79 -5.50
CA LEU A 85 -12.95 20.69 -6.16
C LEU A 85 -13.98 19.97 -5.29
N VAL A 86 -13.55 18.92 -4.60
CA VAL A 86 -14.34 18.11 -3.66
C VAL A 86 -13.42 17.52 -2.59
N ARG A 87 -13.87 17.57 -1.34
CA ARG A 87 -13.26 16.89 -0.20
C ARG A 87 -14.27 15.94 0.44
N TYR A 88 -13.87 14.69 0.59
CA TYR A 88 -14.63 13.63 1.24
C TYR A 88 -14.00 13.34 2.60
N GLU A 89 -14.83 13.07 3.60
CA GLU A 89 -14.41 12.50 4.89
C GLU A 89 -15.10 11.15 5.06
N PHE A 90 -14.31 10.14 5.38
CA PHE A 90 -14.74 8.80 5.73
C PHE A 90 -14.33 8.47 7.17
N ASP A 91 -14.96 7.44 7.73
CA ASP A 91 -14.48 6.84 8.97
C ASP A 91 -13.07 6.26 8.76
N SER A 92 -12.43 5.87 9.86
CA SER A 92 -11.12 5.21 9.89
C SER A 92 -10.99 4.05 8.91
N LEU A 93 -12.05 3.27 8.70
CA LEU A 93 -12.18 2.30 7.62
C LEU A 93 -13.24 2.79 6.62
N PRO A 94 -12.82 3.29 5.44
CA PRO A 94 -13.76 3.84 4.47
C PRO A 94 -14.83 2.86 4.03
N LYS A 95 -16.05 3.38 3.89
CA LYS A 95 -17.23 2.71 3.32
C LYS A 95 -17.67 3.45 2.06
N PRO A 96 -18.48 2.84 1.18
CA PRO A 96 -18.93 3.49 -0.05
C PRO A 96 -19.59 4.86 0.17
N GLN A 97 -20.32 5.04 1.27
CA GLN A 97 -20.92 6.32 1.62
C GLN A 97 -19.98 7.14 2.52
N PRO A 98 -19.58 8.36 2.10
CA PRO A 98 -18.78 9.26 2.93
C PRO A 98 -19.62 9.81 4.10
N ILE A 99 -18.95 10.13 5.21
CA ILE A 99 -19.56 10.80 6.37
C ILE A 99 -19.86 12.26 6.03
N LYS A 100 -18.95 12.90 5.29
CA LYS A 100 -19.07 14.30 4.89
C LYS A 100 -18.52 14.50 3.48
N VAL A 101 -19.14 15.45 2.78
CA VAL A 101 -18.75 15.89 1.44
C VAL A 101 -18.72 17.41 1.45
N ASP A 102 -17.60 17.99 1.09
CA ASP A 102 -17.38 19.44 1.06
C ASP A 102 -16.97 19.88 -0.34
N THR A 103 -17.75 20.82 -0.88
CA THR A 103 -17.51 21.46 -2.17
C THR A 103 -17.47 22.99 -2.06
N LEU A 104 -17.54 23.53 -0.83
CA LEU A 104 -17.68 24.96 -0.56
C LEU A 104 -16.40 25.58 -0.03
N ASN A 105 -15.46 24.76 0.47
CA ASN A 105 -14.15 25.20 0.95
C ASN A 105 -13.06 24.79 -0.06
N PRO A 106 -12.80 25.63 -1.08
CA PRO A 106 -11.94 25.26 -2.21
C PRO A 106 -10.45 25.39 -1.89
N LEU A 107 -10.05 25.97 -0.76
CA LEU A 107 -8.62 26.13 -0.49
C LEU A 107 -8.03 24.86 0.13
N ALA A 108 -6.89 24.43 -0.41
CA ALA A 108 -6.07 23.38 0.19
C ALA A 108 -5.47 23.86 1.51
N THR A 109 -5.52 23.01 2.54
CA THR A 109 -4.78 23.18 3.79
C THR A 109 -3.28 23.01 3.56
N ASN A 110 -2.44 23.46 4.50
CA ASN A 110 -0.99 23.29 4.37
C ASN A 110 -0.57 21.82 4.22
N LEU A 111 -1.21 20.91 4.96
CA LEU A 111 -0.97 19.47 4.83
C LEU A 111 -1.32 18.97 3.42
N GLU A 112 -2.46 19.39 2.88
CA GLU A 112 -2.86 18.99 1.52
C GLU A 112 -1.92 19.54 0.46
N LYS A 113 -1.49 20.80 0.58
CA LYS A 113 -0.48 21.39 -0.32
C LYS A 113 0.81 20.58 -0.33
N ASP A 114 1.27 20.20 0.86
CA ASP A 114 2.46 19.37 1.04
C ASP A 114 2.30 17.98 0.39
N LEU A 115 1.18 17.30 0.64
CA LEU A 115 0.87 16.00 0.05
C LEU A 115 0.73 16.06 -1.47
N ILE A 116 0.07 17.10 -1.99
CA ILE A 116 -0.08 17.35 -3.43
C ILE A 116 1.31 17.55 -4.05
N THR A 117 2.17 18.34 -3.42
CA THR A 117 3.51 18.64 -3.92
C THR A 117 4.33 17.37 -4.12
N ILE A 118 4.50 16.56 -3.07
CA ILE A 118 5.29 15.32 -3.18
C ILE A 118 4.66 14.31 -4.14
N ARG A 119 3.32 14.26 -4.20
CA ARG A 119 2.60 13.39 -5.12
C ARG A 119 2.82 13.77 -6.58
N GLN A 120 2.76 15.07 -6.90
CA GLN A 120 2.98 15.54 -8.27
C GLN A 120 4.42 15.31 -8.70
N ASP A 121 5.39 15.62 -7.84
CA ASP A 121 6.79 15.31 -8.11
C ASP A 121 6.99 13.81 -8.40
N ALA A 122 6.44 12.92 -7.58
CA ALA A 122 6.55 11.48 -7.80
C ALA A 122 5.92 11.04 -9.14
N LYS A 123 4.78 11.63 -9.50
CA LYS A 123 4.10 11.38 -10.77
C LYS A 123 4.93 11.87 -11.95
N ASP A 124 5.51 13.06 -11.86
CA ASP A 124 6.33 13.66 -12.91
C ASP A 124 7.63 12.87 -13.10
N GLN A 125 8.29 12.46 -12.01
CA GLN A 125 9.45 11.57 -12.08
C GLN A 125 9.14 10.23 -12.75
N ALA A 126 7.98 9.65 -12.46
CA ALA A 126 7.53 8.44 -13.14
C ALA A 126 7.20 8.70 -14.60
N ALA A 127 6.56 9.81 -14.94
CA ALA A 127 6.19 10.13 -16.32
C ALA A 127 7.40 10.40 -17.22
N LEU A 128 8.40 11.13 -16.71
CA LEU A 128 9.64 11.42 -17.43
C LEU A 128 10.53 10.19 -17.54
N ASN A 129 10.67 9.44 -16.43
CA ASN A 129 11.45 8.21 -16.34
C ASN A 129 12.85 8.28 -16.99
N GLU A 130 13.56 9.40 -16.85
CA GLU A 130 14.80 9.70 -17.59
C GLU A 130 15.90 8.65 -17.40
N ASP A 131 15.95 8.03 -16.22
CA ASP A 131 16.92 7.01 -15.83
C ASP A 131 16.42 5.57 -16.05
N GLY A 132 15.23 5.39 -16.64
CA GLY A 132 14.62 4.08 -16.86
C GLY A 132 14.30 3.32 -15.57
N PHE A 133 14.19 4.02 -14.43
CA PHE A 133 13.98 3.39 -13.13
C PHE A 133 12.59 2.76 -12.99
N PHE A 134 11.56 3.37 -13.55
CA PHE A 134 10.19 2.85 -13.51
C PHE A 134 9.95 1.89 -14.67
N SER A 135 9.24 0.81 -14.38
CA SER A 135 8.83 -0.20 -15.36
C SER A 135 7.32 -0.10 -15.59
N PHE A 136 6.93 -0.08 -16.85
CA PHE A 136 5.54 0.04 -17.29
C PHE A 136 5.11 -1.25 -17.98
N TYR A 137 3.98 -1.79 -17.55
CA TYR A 137 3.40 -3.00 -18.12
C TYR A 137 2.08 -2.66 -18.80
N GLU A 138 1.78 -3.34 -19.90
CA GLU A 138 0.48 -3.20 -20.57
C GLU A 138 -0.66 -3.57 -19.63
N ASN A 139 -1.80 -2.88 -19.77
CA ASN A 139 -3.00 -3.07 -18.95
C ASN A 139 -2.76 -2.84 -17.44
N THR A 140 -1.80 -2.00 -17.10
CA THR A 140 -1.53 -1.59 -15.71
C THR A 140 -1.46 -0.07 -15.60
N SER A 141 -1.70 0.44 -14.40
CA SER A 141 -1.48 1.84 -14.07
C SER A 141 -0.73 1.98 -12.75
N LEU A 142 0.07 3.02 -12.63
CA LEU A 142 0.70 3.40 -11.38
C LEU A 142 -0.25 4.30 -10.59
N ASN A 143 -0.46 3.97 -9.32
CA ASN A 143 -1.12 4.84 -8.37
C ASN A 143 -0.12 5.33 -7.31
N PHE A 144 -0.25 6.58 -6.87
CA PHE A 144 0.71 7.25 -6.01
C PHE A 144 0.04 7.70 -4.72
N ILE A 145 0.54 7.19 -3.60
CA ILE A 145 -0.02 7.36 -2.27
C ILE A 145 0.98 8.18 -1.43
N PRO A 146 0.78 9.50 -1.29
CA PRO A 146 1.64 10.33 -0.46
C PRO A 146 1.35 10.09 1.03
N LEU A 147 2.41 9.98 1.82
CA LEU A 147 2.36 9.89 3.28
C LEU A 147 3.28 10.93 3.89
N ILE A 148 2.77 11.59 4.93
CA ILE A 148 3.54 12.45 5.83
C ILE A 148 3.27 11.93 7.24
N ASP A 149 4.29 11.38 7.89
CA ASP A 149 4.24 10.96 9.29
C ASP A 149 5.42 11.58 10.04
N GLN A 150 5.12 12.53 10.93
CA GLN A 150 6.05 13.29 11.77
C GLN A 150 7.30 13.84 11.03
N ASN A 151 8.32 12.99 10.86
CA ASN A 151 9.62 13.33 10.29
C ASN A 151 9.88 12.70 8.92
N GLN A 152 8.99 11.84 8.42
CA GLN A 152 9.17 11.12 7.17
C GLN A 152 8.10 11.54 6.17
N ARG A 153 8.54 11.85 4.95
CA ARG A 153 7.69 12.11 3.81
C ARG A 153 8.02 11.11 2.72
N SER A 154 7.02 10.40 2.24
CA SER A 154 7.23 9.42 1.19
C SER A 154 6.02 9.28 0.29
N VAL A 155 6.26 8.90 -0.96
CA VAL A 155 5.19 8.50 -1.88
C VAL A 155 5.39 7.03 -2.22
N PHE A 156 4.40 6.22 -1.88
CA PHE A 156 4.32 4.84 -2.32
C PHE A 156 3.71 4.81 -3.71
N VAL A 157 4.27 4.01 -4.60
CA VAL A 157 3.77 3.82 -5.97
C VAL A 157 3.37 2.37 -6.12
N LEU A 158 2.07 2.11 -6.27
CA LEU A 158 1.51 0.78 -6.43
C LEU A 158 1.12 0.55 -7.89
N THR A 159 1.36 -0.65 -8.39
CA THR A 159 0.86 -1.07 -9.71
C THR A 159 -0.52 -1.70 -9.59
N GLY A 160 -1.53 -1.10 -10.21
CA GLY A 160 -2.90 -1.60 -10.27
C GLY A 160 -3.27 -2.16 -11.66
N PRO A 161 -4.13 -3.19 -11.74
CA PRO A 161 -4.62 -3.69 -13.02
C PRO A 161 -5.66 -2.75 -13.64
N GLN A 162 -5.64 -2.65 -14.97
CA GLN A 162 -6.71 -2.02 -15.76
C GLN A 162 -7.72 -3.05 -16.31
N THR A 163 -7.49 -4.34 -16.05
CA THR A 163 -8.36 -5.45 -16.42
C THR A 163 -8.92 -6.15 -15.18
N ASN A 164 -10.12 -6.71 -15.31
CA ASN A 164 -10.78 -7.41 -14.22
C ASN A 164 -10.28 -8.85 -14.08
N GLY A 165 -10.50 -9.43 -12.89
CA GLY A 165 -10.27 -10.86 -12.64
C GLY A 165 -8.87 -11.23 -12.17
N VAL A 166 -8.00 -10.25 -11.93
CA VAL A 166 -6.60 -10.47 -11.53
C VAL A 166 -6.17 -9.53 -10.42
N VAL A 167 -5.30 -10.02 -9.56
CA VAL A 167 -4.53 -9.24 -8.58
C VAL A 167 -3.10 -9.10 -9.10
N LEU A 168 -2.57 -7.88 -9.08
CA LEU A 168 -1.17 -7.63 -9.41
C LEU A 168 -0.37 -7.41 -8.13
N ILE A 169 0.68 -8.18 -7.93
CA ILE A 169 1.60 -8.03 -6.80
C ILE A 169 2.97 -7.64 -7.33
N GLY A 170 3.52 -6.54 -6.85
CA GLY A 170 4.83 -6.03 -7.22
C GLY A 170 4.82 -5.00 -8.36
N ASN A 171 6.01 -4.73 -8.89
CA ASN A 171 6.30 -3.49 -9.63
C ASN A 171 5.99 -2.21 -8.81
N ASP A 172 6.22 -2.27 -7.49
CA ASP A 172 5.96 -1.14 -6.59
C ASP A 172 7.26 -0.37 -6.26
N TYR A 173 7.10 0.89 -5.90
CA TYR A 173 8.19 1.81 -5.61
C TYR A 173 7.91 2.67 -4.37
N LYS A 174 8.97 3.24 -3.79
CA LYS A 174 8.89 4.25 -2.74
C LYS A 174 9.82 5.40 -3.06
N LEU A 175 9.28 6.61 -3.09
CA LEU A 175 10.06 7.85 -3.17
C LEU A 175 10.08 8.50 -1.80
N ASN A 176 11.24 8.98 -1.36
CA ASN A 176 11.42 9.65 -0.08
C ASN A 176 11.77 11.11 -0.28
N TYR A 177 11.28 11.95 0.63
CA TYR A 177 11.40 13.40 0.56
C TYR A 177 11.92 13.98 1.88
N THR A 178 12.52 15.16 1.80
CA THR A 178 12.90 15.95 2.98
C THR A 178 11.67 16.53 3.66
N LYS A 179 11.86 17.18 4.82
CA LYS A 179 10.77 17.89 5.52
C LYS A 179 10.21 19.09 4.73
N THR A 180 10.93 19.58 3.73
CA THR A 180 10.56 20.70 2.85
C THR A 180 10.06 20.24 1.48
N ASN A 181 9.69 18.96 1.35
CA ASN A 181 9.17 18.34 0.11
C ASN A 181 10.20 18.18 -1.02
N GLU A 182 11.51 18.25 -0.72
CA GLU A 182 12.54 18.01 -1.73
C GLU A 182 12.80 16.51 -1.88
N PHE A 183 12.93 16.04 -3.12
CA PHE A 183 13.24 14.65 -3.40
C PHE A 183 14.60 14.23 -2.84
N VAL A 184 14.66 13.04 -2.22
CA VAL A 184 15.89 12.48 -1.63
C VAL A 184 16.36 11.25 -2.39
N LYS A 185 15.49 10.25 -2.54
CA LYS A 185 15.80 8.98 -3.20
C LYS A 185 14.54 8.23 -3.61
N LYS A 186 14.69 7.35 -4.59
CA LYS A 186 13.67 6.37 -5.01
C LYS A 186 14.19 4.95 -4.85
N GLU A 187 13.33 4.07 -4.38
CA GLU A 187 13.63 2.67 -4.07
C GLU A 187 12.59 1.77 -4.73
N ARG A 188 13.07 0.69 -5.33
CA ARG A 188 12.20 -0.34 -5.90
C ARG A 188 11.84 -1.31 -4.79
N ILE A 189 10.55 -1.55 -4.57
CA ILE A 189 10.07 -2.52 -3.58
C ILE A 189 10.13 -3.93 -4.17
N HIS A 190 9.75 -4.08 -5.45
CA HIS A 190 9.76 -5.37 -6.16
C HIS A 190 10.41 -5.27 -7.53
N LYS A 191 11.22 -6.29 -7.89
CA LYS A 191 11.88 -6.38 -9.20
C LYS A 191 10.99 -6.85 -10.34
N SER A 192 9.88 -7.51 -10.01
CA SER A 192 8.97 -8.12 -10.97
C SER A 192 7.54 -7.89 -10.51
N MET A 193 6.62 -8.04 -11.46
CA MET A 193 5.18 -8.09 -11.22
C MET A 193 4.70 -9.53 -11.33
N LEU A 194 3.77 -9.92 -10.48
CA LEU A 194 3.07 -11.18 -10.52
C LEU A 194 1.59 -10.92 -10.76
N GLN A 195 0.99 -11.73 -11.62
CA GLN A 195 -0.44 -11.71 -11.90
C GLN A 195 -1.07 -12.96 -11.31
N ILE A 196 -2.05 -12.77 -10.43
CA ILE A 196 -2.73 -13.85 -9.72
C ILE A 196 -4.24 -13.79 -10.05
N PRO A 197 -4.83 -14.80 -10.69
CA PRO A 197 -6.22 -14.77 -11.13
C PRO A 197 -7.19 -15.00 -9.96
N TYR A 198 -8.26 -14.22 -9.80
CA TYR A 198 -9.18 -14.24 -8.63
C TYR A 198 -9.64 -15.63 -8.16
N ALA A 199 -9.81 -16.55 -9.10
CA ALA A 199 -10.17 -17.94 -8.84
C ALA A 199 -9.49 -18.86 -9.87
N SER A 200 -9.41 -20.16 -9.55
CA SER A 200 -9.02 -21.20 -10.50
C SER A 200 -9.93 -21.16 -11.73
N SER A 201 -9.37 -20.86 -12.89
CA SER A 201 -10.17 -20.70 -14.12
C SER A 201 -10.76 -22.02 -14.64
N GLU A 202 -10.24 -23.19 -14.25
CA GLU A 202 -10.65 -24.48 -14.84
C GLU A 202 -10.50 -25.73 -13.92
N ASN A 203 -10.26 -25.58 -12.62
CA ASN A 203 -9.99 -26.71 -11.71
C ASN A 203 -11.08 -26.82 -10.61
N PRO A 204 -11.65 -28.00 -10.30
CA PRO A 204 -12.57 -28.15 -9.16
C PRO A 204 -11.91 -27.90 -7.80
N GLU A 205 -10.58 -27.88 -7.74
CA GLU A 205 -9.81 -27.58 -6.53
C GLU A 205 -9.52 -26.07 -6.44
N LYS A 206 -10.08 -25.42 -5.41
CA LYS A 206 -9.90 -24.00 -5.11
C LYS A 206 -8.43 -23.66 -4.81
N ILE A 207 -7.98 -22.51 -5.28
CA ILE A 207 -6.68 -21.95 -4.86
C ILE A 207 -6.80 -21.52 -3.40
N LEU A 208 -6.18 -22.26 -2.47
CA LEU A 208 -6.22 -21.95 -1.04
C LEU A 208 -5.11 -20.98 -0.60
N THR A 209 -3.96 -21.05 -1.29
CA THR A 209 -2.74 -20.33 -0.95
C THR A 209 -2.03 -19.87 -2.21
N THR A 210 -1.52 -18.64 -2.19
CA THR A 210 -0.62 -18.11 -3.23
C THR A 210 0.78 -17.91 -2.64
N MET A 211 1.82 -18.11 -3.45
CA MET A 211 3.19 -18.06 -2.97
C MET A 211 4.13 -17.46 -4.01
N HIS A 212 5.02 -16.57 -3.59
CA HIS A 212 6.12 -16.11 -4.43
C HIS A 212 7.37 -15.77 -3.63
N SER A 213 8.45 -15.48 -4.37
CA SER A 213 9.75 -15.19 -3.78
C SER A 213 10.12 -13.71 -3.91
N HIS A 214 10.64 -13.13 -2.83
CA HIS A 214 11.23 -11.80 -2.84
C HIS A 214 12.76 -11.87 -2.99
N ILE A 215 13.25 -11.10 -3.97
CA ILE A 215 14.68 -10.93 -4.22
C ILE A 215 15.21 -9.64 -3.56
N VAL A 216 14.35 -8.62 -3.43
CA VAL A 216 14.73 -7.27 -2.97
C VAL A 216 14.50 -7.11 -1.48
N THR A 217 13.27 -7.29 -1.03
CA THR A 217 12.89 -7.14 0.38
C THR A 217 13.03 -8.47 1.12
N LYS A 218 13.33 -8.40 2.42
CA LYS A 218 13.50 -9.58 3.28
C LYS A 218 12.16 -10.23 3.65
N HIS A 219 11.09 -9.46 3.65
CA HIS A 219 9.74 -9.84 4.04
C HIS A 219 8.72 -9.41 2.99
N ILE A 220 7.47 -9.83 3.16
CA ILE A 220 6.32 -9.20 2.50
C ILE A 220 6.36 -7.67 2.71
N SER A 221 6.04 -6.88 1.68
CA SER A 221 6.03 -5.42 1.80
C SER A 221 4.69 -4.91 2.33
N SER A 222 4.67 -3.66 2.79
CA SER A 222 3.42 -2.96 3.11
C SER A 222 2.53 -2.76 1.88
N THR A 223 3.10 -2.64 0.68
CA THR A 223 2.35 -2.57 -0.58
C THR A 223 1.69 -3.90 -0.94
N ASP A 224 2.35 -5.04 -0.67
CA ASP A 224 1.71 -6.36 -0.80
C ASP A 224 0.51 -6.46 0.14
N ILE A 225 0.67 -6.10 1.42
CA ILE A 225 -0.42 -6.10 2.41
C ILE A 225 -1.57 -5.21 1.96
N CYS A 226 -1.27 -4.00 1.48
CA CYS A 226 -2.27 -3.08 0.95
C CYS A 226 -3.06 -3.72 -0.18
N THR A 227 -2.39 -4.25 -1.21
CA THR A 227 -3.02 -4.90 -2.34
C THR A 227 -3.84 -6.12 -1.92
N LEU A 228 -3.29 -7.01 -1.09
CA LEU A 228 -4.01 -8.19 -0.61
C LEU A 228 -5.29 -7.81 0.14
N LEU A 229 -5.26 -6.75 0.94
CA LEU A 229 -6.45 -6.24 1.64
C LEU A 229 -7.46 -5.58 0.69
N LEU A 230 -7.00 -4.86 -0.34
CA LEU A 230 -7.87 -4.29 -1.38
C LEU A 230 -8.66 -5.37 -2.11
N TYR A 231 -8.01 -6.49 -2.42
CA TYR A 231 -8.58 -7.57 -3.23
C TYR A 231 -9.18 -8.73 -2.42
N LYS A 232 -9.09 -8.73 -1.08
CA LYS A 232 -9.47 -9.88 -0.23
C LYS A 232 -10.89 -10.41 -0.44
N ASN A 233 -11.84 -9.55 -0.83
CA ASN A 233 -13.24 -9.94 -1.05
C ASN A 233 -13.52 -10.45 -2.48
N TYR A 234 -12.52 -10.42 -3.36
CA TYR A 234 -12.63 -10.84 -4.75
C TYR A 234 -11.86 -12.12 -5.06
N VAL A 235 -11.00 -12.58 -4.14
CA VAL A 235 -10.15 -13.75 -4.30
C VAL A 235 -10.67 -14.93 -3.49
N GLU A 236 -10.39 -16.15 -3.95
CA GLU A 236 -10.79 -17.37 -3.22
C GLU A 236 -9.75 -17.87 -2.20
N TRP A 237 -8.49 -17.46 -2.33
CA TRP A 237 -7.42 -17.84 -1.39
C TRP A 237 -7.43 -16.96 -0.15
N ASN A 238 -7.07 -17.58 0.97
CA ASN A 238 -7.08 -16.93 2.28
C ASN A 238 -5.67 -16.70 2.84
N GLN A 239 -4.65 -17.21 2.16
CA GLN A 239 -3.26 -17.05 2.58
C GLN A 239 -2.36 -16.65 1.42
N HIS A 240 -1.40 -15.79 1.74
CA HIS A 240 -0.35 -15.36 0.82
C HIS A 240 1.01 -15.51 1.49
N ILE A 241 1.91 -16.26 0.85
CA ILE A 241 3.23 -16.61 1.38
C ILE A 241 4.32 -15.94 0.55
N VAL A 242 5.14 -15.14 1.20
CA VAL A 242 6.32 -14.53 0.59
C VAL A 242 7.58 -15.16 1.18
N MET A 243 8.41 -15.74 0.32
CA MET A 243 9.68 -16.34 0.72
C MET A 243 10.86 -15.48 0.28
N SER A 244 11.78 -15.18 1.19
CA SER A 244 13.09 -14.62 0.86
C SER A 244 14.20 -15.61 1.22
N LYS A 245 15.45 -15.27 0.91
CA LYS A 245 16.61 -16.08 1.29
C LYS A 245 16.70 -16.35 2.80
N LYS A 246 16.16 -15.46 3.64
CA LYS A 246 16.34 -15.52 5.11
C LYS A 246 15.04 -15.73 5.87
N ALA A 247 13.90 -15.37 5.31
CA ALA A 247 12.63 -15.38 6.03
C ALA A 247 11.46 -15.86 5.15
N VAL A 248 10.41 -16.29 5.81
CA VAL A 248 9.10 -16.58 5.22
C VAL A 248 8.08 -15.71 5.94
N SER A 249 7.32 -14.95 5.17
CA SER A 249 6.19 -14.14 5.61
C SER A 249 4.91 -14.83 5.17
N VAL A 250 4.02 -15.10 6.11
CA VAL A 250 2.70 -15.70 5.87
C VAL A 250 1.65 -14.69 6.29
N PHE A 251 0.91 -14.16 5.31
CA PHE A 251 -0.21 -13.28 5.56
C PHE A 251 -1.52 -14.06 5.44
N ASP A 252 -2.32 -14.02 6.50
CA ASP A 252 -3.67 -14.58 6.55
C ASP A 252 -4.67 -13.46 6.24
N LEU A 253 -5.33 -13.53 5.08
CA LEU A 253 -6.23 -12.49 4.57
C LEU A 253 -7.51 -12.40 5.38
N GLN A 254 -7.98 -13.52 5.96
CA GLN A 254 -9.21 -13.55 6.75
C GLN A 254 -8.99 -12.94 8.12
N LYS A 255 -7.89 -13.30 8.77
CA LYS A 255 -7.53 -12.79 10.10
C LYS A 255 -6.84 -11.42 10.03
N GLU A 256 -6.38 -11.02 8.85
CA GLU A 256 -5.54 -9.85 8.62
C GLU A 256 -4.30 -9.84 9.52
N THR A 257 -3.67 -11.00 9.69
CA THR A 257 -2.49 -11.20 10.54
C THR A 257 -1.27 -11.58 9.72
N LEU A 258 -0.11 -11.04 10.09
CA LEU A 258 1.17 -11.33 9.47
C LEU A 258 2.06 -12.14 10.43
N LEU A 259 2.45 -13.34 10.01
CA LEU A 259 3.46 -14.15 10.67
C LEU A 259 4.78 -14.07 9.90
N ILE A 260 5.86 -13.76 10.58
CA ILE A 260 7.21 -13.79 10.00
C ILE A 260 8.05 -14.82 10.76
N MET A 261 8.74 -15.69 10.03
CA MET A 261 9.68 -16.64 10.60
C MET A 261 10.93 -16.80 9.73
N SER A 262 12.02 -17.30 10.32
CA SER A 262 13.22 -17.61 9.55
C SER A 262 12.97 -18.76 8.55
N LYS A 263 13.64 -18.71 7.38
CA LYS A 263 13.59 -19.78 6.38
C LYS A 263 14.02 -21.13 6.96
N LYS A 264 15.02 -21.12 7.84
CA LYS A 264 15.47 -22.32 8.58
C LYS A 264 14.37 -22.92 9.47
N ALA A 265 13.56 -22.09 10.13
CA ALA A 265 12.45 -22.58 10.94
C ALA A 265 11.34 -23.17 10.07
N TRP A 266 11.01 -22.50 8.96
CA TRP A 266 10.07 -23.01 7.95
C TRP A 266 10.50 -24.38 7.41
N ASP A 267 11.75 -24.50 6.97
CA ASP A 267 12.26 -25.75 6.37
C ASP A 267 12.22 -26.91 7.38
N LYS A 268 12.45 -26.67 8.68
CA LYS A 268 12.31 -27.70 9.71
C LYS A 268 10.87 -28.19 9.91
N ILE A 269 9.88 -27.34 9.67
CA ILE A 269 8.46 -27.68 9.86
C ILE A 269 7.96 -28.46 8.64
N TYR A 270 8.36 -28.07 7.43
CA TYR A 270 7.76 -28.55 6.18
C TYR A 270 8.63 -29.48 5.34
N ASN A 271 9.95 -29.48 5.52
CA ASN A 271 10.85 -30.43 4.87
C ASN A 271 11.35 -31.44 5.92
N ARG A 272 10.60 -32.53 6.11
CA ARG A 272 11.13 -33.76 6.68
C ARG A 272 11.76 -34.61 5.59
#